data_AF-A0A524AUM2-F1
#
_entry.id   AF-A0A524AUM2-F1
#
_cell.length_a   1.000
_cell.length_b   1.000
_cell.length_c   1.000
_cell.angle_alpha   90.00
_cell.angle_beta   90.00
_cell.angle_gamma   90.00
#
_symmetry.space_group_name_H-M   'P 1'
#
loop_
_entity.id
_entity.type
_entity.pdbx_description
1 polymer ?
#
loop_
_entity_poly.entity_id
_entity_poly.type
_entity_poly.pdbx_seq_one_letter_code
_entity_poly.pdbx_strand_id
1 'polypeptide(L)'
;MSPRRKSKSRSRKSSRQHLDPYFAYLIFVGVGLGSLQVNPEVRLTLLWSTLLALSMIYAGRKPVAARYSLANLGRGAVVGLIISLPFLLAARSVLNASSARLFPMPSQAALFQALIFVSAPVEELYFRGVLQREQGLLSAAVLYGLAGTVFFLPIFRGFALILLAVVLGMGLLGFVYGYVCNQYGLGASIACHAMVNLVLLFLPPVLERLVQGLTVID
;
A
#
# COMPACT_ATOMS: atom_id res chain seq x y z
N MET A 1 -35.07 7.65 -59.08
CA MET A 1 -35.46 7.31 -57.69
C MET A 1 -34.74 6.02 -57.29
N SER A 2 -33.77 6.07 -56.38
CA SER A 2 -33.01 4.90 -55.93
C SER A 2 -33.10 4.77 -54.40
N PRO A 3 -33.44 3.59 -53.84
CA PRO A 3 -33.72 3.48 -52.41
C PRO A 3 -32.42 3.34 -51.60
N ARG A 4 -32.19 4.29 -50.68
CA ARG A 4 -31.13 4.21 -49.66
C ARG A 4 -31.43 3.06 -48.68
N ARG A 5 -30.68 1.96 -48.79
CA ARG A 5 -30.61 0.91 -47.75
C ARG A 5 -30.02 1.51 -46.46
N LYS A 6 -30.87 1.70 -45.44
CA LYS A 6 -30.44 1.98 -44.08
C LYS A 6 -29.83 0.71 -43.48
N SER A 7 -28.51 0.63 -43.52
CA SER A 7 -27.74 -0.32 -42.70
C SER A 7 -27.96 0.01 -41.22
N LYS A 8 -28.76 -0.81 -40.54
CA LYS A 8 -28.82 -0.84 -39.07
C LYS A 8 -27.52 -1.43 -38.57
N SER A 9 -26.56 -0.56 -38.26
CA SER A 9 -25.41 -0.91 -37.42
C SER A 9 -25.92 -1.39 -36.06
N ARG A 10 -25.99 -2.71 -35.89
CA ARG A 10 -26.10 -3.34 -34.58
C ARG A 10 -24.79 -3.07 -33.84
N SER A 11 -24.78 -2.00 -33.07
CA SER A 11 -23.81 -1.78 -32.00
C SER A 11 -23.88 -2.99 -31.07
N ARG A 12 -23.01 -3.97 -31.30
CA ARG A 12 -22.62 -4.96 -30.31
C ARG A 12 -21.89 -4.18 -29.22
N LYS A 13 -22.67 -3.63 -28.28
CA LYS A 13 -22.20 -3.15 -27.00
C LYS A 13 -21.68 -4.39 -26.28
N SER A 14 -20.42 -4.77 -26.53
CA SER A 14 -19.78 -5.80 -25.73
C SER A 14 -19.87 -5.31 -24.29
N SER A 15 -20.58 -6.06 -23.44
CA SER A 15 -20.55 -5.85 -22.00
C SER A 15 -19.13 -6.15 -21.53
N ARG A 16 -18.20 -5.23 -21.77
CA ARG A 16 -16.87 -5.25 -21.18
C ARG A 16 -17.11 -5.05 -19.70
N GLN A 17 -17.17 -6.16 -18.97
CA GLN A 17 -17.33 -6.18 -17.52
C GLN A 17 -16.29 -5.24 -16.93
N HIS A 18 -16.76 -4.11 -16.40
CA HIS A 18 -15.94 -3.18 -15.64
C HIS A 18 -15.52 -3.93 -14.37
N LEU A 19 -14.22 -4.04 -14.11
CA LEU A 19 -13.77 -4.52 -12.82
C LEU A 19 -13.98 -3.37 -11.82
N ASP A 20 -15.05 -3.46 -11.04
CA ASP A 20 -15.35 -2.51 -9.97
C ASP A 20 -14.20 -2.53 -8.94
N PRO A 21 -13.68 -1.36 -8.50
CA PRO A 21 -12.64 -1.30 -7.47
C PRO A 21 -12.99 -2.06 -6.18
N TYR A 22 -14.24 -2.04 -5.74
CA TYR A 22 -14.68 -2.82 -4.57
C TYR A 22 -14.64 -4.32 -4.85
N PHE A 23 -15.03 -4.74 -6.05
CA PHE A 23 -14.91 -6.15 -6.43
C PHE A 23 -13.45 -6.61 -6.48
N ALA A 24 -12.54 -5.76 -7.00
CA ALA A 24 -11.10 -6.02 -6.92
C ALA A 24 -10.62 -6.12 -5.46
N TYR A 25 -11.14 -5.29 -4.56
CA TYR A 25 -10.82 -5.35 -3.14
C TYR A 25 -11.30 -6.67 -2.52
N LEU A 26 -12.49 -7.14 -2.88
CA LEU A 26 -13.01 -8.43 -2.44
C LEU A 26 -12.15 -9.61 -2.92
N ILE A 27 -11.59 -9.54 -4.13
CA ILE A 27 -10.61 -10.53 -4.60
C ILE A 27 -9.37 -10.52 -3.69
N PHE A 28 -8.82 -9.33 -3.39
CA PHE A 28 -7.68 -9.19 -2.47
C PHE A 28 -7.99 -9.77 -1.08
N VAL A 29 -9.17 -9.48 -0.52
CA VAL A 29 -9.63 -10.06 0.75
C VAL A 29 -9.72 -11.58 0.64
N GLY A 30 -10.32 -12.11 -0.44
CA GLY A 30 -10.45 -13.54 -0.68
C GLY A 30 -9.11 -14.27 -0.73
N VAL A 31 -8.12 -13.69 -1.44
CA VAL A 31 -6.74 -14.22 -1.46
C VAL A 31 -6.10 -14.15 -0.07
N GLY A 32 -6.33 -13.08 0.68
CA GLY A 32 -5.81 -12.94 2.05
C GLY A 32 -6.40 -13.93 3.04
N LEU A 33 -7.69 -14.23 2.94
CA LEU A 33 -8.35 -15.27 3.75
C LEU A 33 -7.94 -16.68 3.31
N GLY A 34 -7.75 -16.91 2.01
CA GLY A 34 -7.28 -18.20 1.47
C GLY A 34 -5.83 -18.51 1.80
N SER A 35 -5.02 -17.49 2.12
CA SER A 35 -3.58 -17.64 2.38
C SER A 35 -3.20 -17.60 3.87
N LEU A 36 -4.16 -17.71 4.80
CA LEU A 36 -3.88 -17.60 6.25
C LEU A 36 -2.89 -18.64 6.79
N GLN A 37 -2.76 -19.80 6.14
CA GLN A 37 -1.83 -20.88 6.53
C GLN A 37 -0.50 -20.84 5.76
N VAL A 38 -0.32 -19.88 4.87
CA VAL A 38 0.92 -19.71 4.10
C VAL A 38 1.97 -19.04 4.97
N ASN A 39 3.24 -19.37 4.74
CA ASN A 39 4.37 -18.69 5.38
C ASN A 39 4.21 -17.14 5.26
N PRO A 40 4.47 -16.36 6.33
CA PRO A 40 4.22 -14.92 6.33
C PRO A 40 4.91 -14.15 5.20
N GLU A 41 6.14 -14.48 4.85
CA GLU A 41 6.90 -13.81 3.77
C GLU A 41 6.24 -14.06 2.41
N VAL A 42 5.95 -15.33 2.11
CA VAL A 42 5.28 -15.75 0.88
C VAL A 42 3.88 -15.13 0.80
N ARG A 43 3.18 -15.05 1.93
CA ARG A 43 1.85 -14.47 2.03
C ARG A 43 1.86 -12.98 1.69
N LEU A 44 2.78 -12.19 2.25
CA LEU A 44 2.89 -10.76 1.92
C LEU A 44 3.22 -10.55 0.44
N THR A 45 4.15 -11.35 -0.10
CA THR A 45 4.47 -11.35 -1.53
C THR A 45 3.25 -11.66 -2.40
N LEU A 46 2.45 -12.67 -2.02
CA LEU A 46 1.21 -13.03 -2.72
C LEU A 46 0.18 -11.89 -2.68
N LEU A 47 0.00 -11.24 -1.53
CA LEU A 47 -0.93 -10.14 -1.35
C LEU A 47 -0.54 -8.91 -2.18
N TRP A 48 0.73 -8.51 -2.14
CA TRP A 48 1.20 -7.42 -3.00
C TRP A 48 1.14 -7.78 -4.48
N SER A 49 1.48 -9.01 -4.86
CA SER A 49 1.34 -9.46 -6.25
C SER A 49 -0.10 -9.41 -6.73
N THR A 50 -1.06 -9.73 -5.84
CA THR A 50 -2.49 -9.63 -6.12
C THR A 50 -2.90 -8.17 -6.34
N LEU A 51 -2.53 -7.26 -5.45
CA LEU A 51 -2.81 -5.82 -5.61
C LEU A 51 -2.19 -5.25 -6.88
N LEU A 52 -0.95 -5.64 -7.20
CA LEU A 52 -0.25 -5.23 -8.41
C LEU A 52 -0.98 -5.74 -9.67
N ALA A 53 -1.33 -7.02 -9.71
CA ALA A 53 -2.06 -7.61 -10.83
C ALA A 53 -3.41 -6.93 -11.06
N LEU A 54 -4.18 -6.70 -9.97
CA LEU A 54 -5.45 -5.97 -10.03
C LEU A 54 -5.26 -4.53 -10.55
N SER A 55 -4.21 -3.85 -10.09
CA SER A 55 -3.86 -2.51 -10.54
C SER A 55 -3.47 -2.47 -12.02
N MET A 56 -2.73 -3.47 -12.51
CA MET A 56 -2.34 -3.57 -13.91
C MET A 56 -3.54 -3.87 -14.82
N ILE A 57 -4.42 -4.78 -14.41
CA ILE A 57 -5.68 -5.07 -15.12
C ILE A 57 -6.54 -3.80 -15.25
N TYR A 58 -6.52 -2.94 -14.23
CA TYR A 58 -7.18 -1.65 -14.24
C TYR A 58 -6.47 -0.63 -15.16
N ALA A 59 -5.14 -0.49 -15.01
CA ALA A 59 -4.33 0.47 -15.74
C ALA A 59 -4.32 0.24 -17.26
N GLY A 60 -4.44 -1.01 -17.72
CA GLY A 60 -4.60 -1.35 -19.14
C GLY A 60 -5.89 -0.79 -19.78
N ARG A 61 -6.80 -0.20 -18.99
CA ARG A 61 -8.09 0.33 -19.46
C ARG A 61 -8.22 1.84 -19.25
N LYS A 62 -7.79 2.34 -18.08
CA LYS A 62 -7.70 3.77 -17.78
C LYS A 62 -6.27 4.06 -17.33
N PRO A 63 -5.45 4.79 -18.12
CA PRO A 63 -4.08 5.06 -17.72
C PRO A 63 -4.09 5.78 -16.37
N VAL A 64 -3.29 5.26 -15.44
CA VAL A 64 -3.02 5.91 -14.17
C VAL A 64 -2.13 7.10 -14.50
N ALA A 65 -2.67 8.31 -14.36
CA ALA A 65 -1.96 9.54 -14.69
C ALA A 65 -0.91 9.84 -13.62
N ALA A 66 0.20 9.12 -13.66
CA ALA A 66 1.31 9.36 -12.77
C ALA A 66 2.08 10.59 -13.28
N ARG A 67 1.75 11.76 -12.72
CA ARG A 67 2.52 12.98 -12.93
C ARG A 67 3.78 12.88 -12.09
N TYR A 68 4.88 12.48 -12.72
CA TYR A 68 6.18 12.42 -12.08
C TYR A 68 6.87 13.77 -12.16
N SER A 69 7.07 14.40 -11.01
CA SER A 69 7.92 15.58 -10.86
C SER A 69 8.84 15.31 -9.67
N LEU A 70 10.14 15.49 -9.87
CA LEU A 70 11.14 15.29 -8.81
C LEU A 70 10.84 16.18 -7.59
N ALA A 71 10.36 17.41 -7.83
CA ALA A 71 9.94 18.32 -6.78
C ALA A 71 8.75 17.76 -5.97
N ASN A 72 7.76 17.15 -6.64
CA ASN A 72 6.62 16.54 -5.95
C ASN A 72 7.02 15.26 -5.20
N LEU A 73 7.94 14.48 -5.75
CA LEU A 73 8.51 13.32 -5.08
C LEU A 73 9.21 13.74 -3.78
N GLY A 74 10.03 14.79 -3.84
CA GLY A 74 10.67 15.39 -2.66
C GLY A 74 9.66 15.90 -1.63
N ARG A 75 8.59 16.58 -2.05
CA ARG A 75 7.51 17.03 -1.14
C ARG A 75 6.84 15.86 -0.43
N GLY A 76 6.53 14.79 -1.16
CA GLY A 76 5.98 13.56 -0.57
C GLY A 76 6.90 12.98 0.50
N ALA A 77 8.19 12.83 0.18
CA ALA A 77 9.19 12.35 1.13
C ALA A 77 9.29 13.23 2.38
N VAL A 78 9.32 14.56 2.23
CA VAL A 78 9.35 15.51 3.36
C VAL A 78 8.12 15.35 4.26
N VAL A 79 6.93 15.24 3.68
CA VAL A 79 5.69 15.02 4.47
C VAL A 79 5.78 13.69 5.23
N GLY A 80 6.23 12.62 4.56
CA GLY A 80 6.41 11.32 5.21
C GLY A 80 7.39 11.39 6.39
N LEU A 81 8.51 12.11 6.23
CA LEU A 81 9.50 12.33 7.29
C LEU A 81 8.90 13.11 8.47
N ILE A 82 8.22 14.23 8.22
CA ILE A 82 7.61 15.06 9.27
C ILE A 82 6.63 14.25 10.12
N ILE A 83 5.84 13.40 9.48
CA ILE A 83 4.82 12.60 10.16
C ILE A 83 5.45 11.43 10.93
N SER A 84 6.47 10.78 10.38
CA SER A 84 7.05 9.56 10.96
C SER A 84 8.14 9.82 12.02
N LEU A 85 8.90 10.91 11.89
CA LEU A 85 10.04 11.20 12.77
C LEU A 85 9.67 11.29 14.26
N PRO A 86 8.56 11.94 14.68
CA PRO A 86 8.18 11.98 16.10
C PRO A 86 7.97 10.58 16.70
N PHE A 87 7.41 9.64 15.94
CA PHE A 87 7.22 8.27 16.39
C PHE A 87 8.54 7.51 16.49
N LEU A 88 9.47 7.72 15.55
CA LEU A 88 10.80 7.14 15.65
C LEU A 88 11.51 7.58 16.94
N LEU A 89 11.41 8.87 17.28
CA LEU A 89 12.04 9.42 18.48
C LEU A 89 11.36 8.94 19.76
N ALA A 90 10.03 8.88 19.79
CA ALA A 90 9.26 8.57 21.00
C ALA A 90 9.05 7.07 21.25
N ALA A 91 9.01 6.24 20.20
CA ALA A 91 8.53 4.86 20.26
C ALA A 91 9.47 3.84 19.59
N ARG A 92 10.78 4.13 19.52
CA ARG A 92 11.77 3.31 18.79
C ARG A 92 11.71 1.81 19.11
N SER A 93 11.64 1.43 20.39
CA SER A 93 11.61 0.02 20.80
C SER A 93 10.35 -0.71 20.34
N VAL A 94 9.20 -0.02 20.43
CA VAL A 94 7.90 -0.53 19.93
C VAL A 94 7.94 -0.67 18.41
N LEU A 95 8.53 0.28 17.70
CA LEU A 95 8.69 0.24 16.25
C LEU A 95 9.61 -0.89 15.80
N ASN A 96 10.72 -1.13 16.50
CA ASN A 96 11.60 -2.27 16.23
C ASN A 96 10.84 -3.60 16.39
N ALA A 97 10.16 -3.78 17.53
CA ALA A 97 9.35 -4.97 17.78
C ALA A 97 8.21 -5.14 16.76
N SER A 98 7.59 -4.04 16.33
CA SER A 98 6.53 -4.05 15.32
C SER A 98 7.07 -4.45 13.95
N SER A 99 8.20 -3.89 13.52
CA SER A 99 8.86 -4.23 12.27
C SER A 99 9.17 -5.73 12.17
N ALA A 100 9.82 -6.28 13.20
CA ALA A 100 10.18 -7.71 13.25
C ALA A 100 8.96 -8.63 13.23
N ARG A 101 7.83 -8.22 13.83
CA ARG A 101 6.60 -9.01 13.87
C ARG A 101 5.80 -8.92 12.58
N LEU A 102 5.63 -7.72 12.04
CA LEU A 102 4.80 -7.46 10.86
C LEU A 102 5.48 -7.92 9.57
N PHE A 103 6.80 -7.80 9.50
CA PHE A 103 7.61 -8.08 8.31
C PHE A 103 8.77 -9.00 8.67
N PRO A 104 8.52 -10.31 8.89
CA PRO A 104 9.54 -11.29 9.26
C PRO A 104 10.38 -11.68 8.03
N MET A 105 11.15 -10.72 7.51
CA MET A 105 11.97 -10.87 6.32
C MET A 105 13.32 -11.53 6.65
N PRO A 106 13.90 -12.33 5.74
CA PRO A 106 15.12 -13.11 6.01
C PRO A 106 16.38 -12.23 6.14
N SER A 107 16.34 -11.00 5.63
CA SER A 107 17.46 -10.05 5.72
C SER A 107 16.99 -8.60 5.74
N GLN A 108 17.87 -7.68 6.14
CA GLN A 108 17.61 -6.24 6.07
C GLN A 108 17.44 -5.77 4.62
N ALA A 109 18.18 -6.35 3.67
CA ALA A 109 18.03 -6.04 2.26
C ALA A 109 16.63 -6.43 1.75
N ALA A 110 16.16 -7.63 2.12
CA ALA A 110 14.80 -8.09 1.79
C ALA A 110 13.73 -7.20 2.43
N LEU A 111 13.92 -6.78 3.69
CA LEU A 111 13.03 -5.84 4.37
C LEU A 111 12.96 -4.50 3.65
N PHE A 112 14.12 -3.91 3.31
CA PHE A 112 14.18 -2.65 2.57
C PHE A 112 13.47 -2.75 1.21
N GLN A 113 13.75 -3.81 0.45
CA GLN A 113 13.14 -4.03 -0.86
C GLN A 113 11.62 -4.18 -0.75
N ALA A 114 11.14 -5.00 0.18
CA ALA A 114 9.72 -5.21 0.42
C ALA A 114 9.00 -3.91 0.84
N LEU A 115 9.59 -3.13 1.74
CA LEU A 115 8.97 -1.94 2.30
C LEU A 115 8.98 -0.73 1.36
N ILE A 116 10.06 -0.55 0.59
CA ILE A 116 10.29 0.68 -0.18
C ILE A 116 9.95 0.50 -1.65
N PHE A 117 10.30 -0.65 -2.24
CA PHE A 117 10.17 -0.89 -3.68
C PHE A 117 8.98 -1.78 -4.05
N VAL A 118 8.38 -2.48 -3.08
CA VAL A 118 7.20 -3.33 -3.33
C VAL A 118 5.96 -2.73 -2.67
N SER A 119 5.84 -2.78 -1.35
CA SER A 119 4.62 -2.35 -0.63
C SER A 119 4.21 -0.93 -0.95
N ALA A 120 5.08 0.07 -0.72
CA ALA A 120 4.76 1.47 -0.97
C ALA A 120 4.24 1.72 -2.40
N PRO A 121 4.95 1.36 -3.49
CA PRO A 121 4.41 1.59 -4.83
C PRO A 121 3.17 0.75 -5.14
N VAL A 122 3.14 -0.53 -4.77
CA VAL A 122 2.03 -1.44 -5.11
C VAL A 122 0.74 -1.03 -4.39
N GLU A 123 0.82 -0.74 -3.10
CA GLU A 123 -0.33 -0.31 -2.31
C GLU A 123 -0.84 1.05 -2.80
N GLU A 124 0.05 2.02 -3.05
CA GLU A 124 -0.39 3.31 -3.58
C GLU A 124 -0.99 3.20 -4.99
N LEU A 125 -0.44 2.34 -5.87
CA LEU A 125 -1.01 2.09 -7.19
C LEU A 125 -2.47 1.62 -7.09
N TYR A 126 -2.75 0.69 -6.18
CA TYR A 126 -4.11 0.19 -5.99
C TYR A 126 -4.99 1.21 -5.24
N PHE A 127 -4.62 1.58 -4.03
CA PHE A 127 -5.47 2.38 -3.15
C PHE A 127 -5.63 3.81 -3.65
N ARG A 128 -4.58 4.44 -4.21
CA ARG A 128 -4.63 5.84 -4.66
C ARG A 128 -4.85 5.93 -6.16
N GLY A 129 -4.15 5.08 -6.93
CA GLY A 129 -4.24 5.07 -8.39
C GLY A 129 -5.57 4.51 -8.93
N VAL A 130 -6.19 3.55 -8.23
CA VAL A 130 -7.44 2.91 -8.64
C VAL A 130 -8.59 3.31 -7.72
N LEU A 131 -8.53 2.93 -6.45
CA LEU A 131 -9.67 3.00 -5.54
C LEU A 131 -10.05 4.44 -5.19
N GLN A 132 -9.11 5.27 -4.75
CA GLN A 132 -9.36 6.69 -4.44
C GLN A 132 -9.85 7.46 -5.66
N ARG A 133 -9.27 7.19 -6.83
CA ARG A 133 -9.64 7.87 -8.07
C ARG A 133 -11.10 7.68 -8.43
N GLU A 134 -11.66 6.50 -8.17
CA GLU A 134 -13.04 6.16 -8.54
C GLU A 134 -14.04 6.32 -7.39
N GLN A 135 -13.61 6.08 -6.14
CA GLN A 135 -14.48 6.00 -4.96
C GLN A 135 -14.24 7.11 -3.94
N GLY A 136 -13.26 8.00 -4.20
CA GLY A 136 -12.91 9.10 -3.32
C GLY A 136 -11.95 8.72 -2.18
N LEU A 137 -11.46 9.76 -1.51
CA LEU A 137 -10.39 9.67 -0.50
C LEU A 137 -10.80 8.88 0.74
N LEU A 138 -12.02 9.10 1.26
CA LEU A 138 -12.47 8.43 2.48
C LEU A 138 -12.60 6.91 2.28
N SER A 139 -13.23 6.49 1.18
CA SER A 139 -13.40 5.07 0.84
C SER A 139 -12.05 4.36 0.73
N ALA A 140 -11.08 5.00 0.05
CA ALA A 140 -9.73 4.46 -0.07
C ALA A 140 -9.00 4.38 1.27
N ALA A 141 -9.09 5.41 2.12
CA ALA A 141 -8.46 5.42 3.43
C ALA A 141 -9.04 4.34 4.36
N VAL A 142 -10.37 4.19 4.41
CA VAL A 142 -11.03 3.15 5.21
C VAL A 142 -10.65 1.76 4.73
N LEU A 143 -10.71 1.51 3.43
CA LEU A 143 -10.36 0.19 2.87
C LEU A 143 -8.87 -0.12 2.99
N TYR A 144 -8.01 0.90 2.99
CA TYR A 144 -6.59 0.75 3.30
C TYR A 144 -6.36 0.37 4.77
N GLY A 145 -7.10 0.99 5.70
CA GLY A 145 -7.12 0.57 7.10
C GLY A 145 -7.55 -0.88 7.26
N LEU A 146 -8.67 -1.27 6.62
CA LEU A 146 -9.16 -2.65 6.64
C LEU A 146 -8.21 -3.63 5.93
N ALA A 147 -7.40 -3.17 4.97
CA ALA A 147 -6.36 -3.99 4.36
C ALA A 147 -5.30 -4.39 5.39
N GLY A 148 -5.08 -3.60 6.44
CA GLY A 148 -4.26 -4.00 7.59
C GLY A 148 -4.74 -5.29 8.26
N THR A 149 -6.06 -5.50 8.34
CA THR A 149 -6.61 -6.80 8.76
C THR A 149 -6.21 -7.90 7.79
N VAL A 150 -6.36 -7.67 6.49
CA VAL A 150 -5.99 -8.66 5.47
C VAL A 150 -4.50 -8.98 5.55
N PHE A 151 -3.63 -8.00 5.70
CA PHE A 151 -2.19 -8.21 5.81
C PHE A 151 -1.78 -8.93 7.09
N PHE A 152 -2.37 -8.58 8.24
CA PHE A 152 -1.77 -8.93 9.53
C PHE A 152 -2.66 -9.76 10.46
N LEU A 153 -3.84 -10.20 10.02
CA LEU A 153 -4.73 -11.08 10.81
C LEU A 153 -4.04 -12.34 11.35
N PRO A 154 -3.23 -13.10 10.59
CA PRO A 154 -2.53 -14.27 11.14
C PRO A 154 -1.61 -13.93 12.32
N ILE A 155 -0.99 -12.74 12.28
CA ILE A 155 0.02 -12.29 13.24
C ILE A 155 -0.64 -11.89 14.56
N PHE A 156 -1.84 -11.29 14.50
CA PHE A 156 -2.55 -10.76 15.67
C PHE A 156 -3.86 -11.47 15.98
N ARG A 157 -4.03 -12.73 15.57
CA ARG A 157 -5.27 -13.50 15.77
C ARG A 157 -5.74 -13.55 17.24
N GLY A 158 -4.81 -13.41 18.20
CA GLY A 158 -5.09 -13.33 19.63
C GLY A 158 -5.00 -11.93 20.27
N PHE A 159 -4.70 -10.88 19.49
CA PHE A 159 -4.43 -9.53 19.99
C PHE A 159 -5.31 -8.48 19.29
N ALA A 160 -6.62 -8.54 19.55
CA ALA A 160 -7.61 -7.70 18.88
C ALA A 160 -7.32 -6.19 19.00
N LEU A 161 -6.83 -5.72 20.15
CA LEU A 161 -6.48 -4.30 20.35
C LEU A 161 -5.30 -3.86 19.48
N ILE A 162 -4.29 -4.72 19.30
CA ILE A 162 -3.15 -4.42 18.44
C ILE A 162 -3.59 -4.40 16.98
N LEU A 163 -4.41 -5.38 16.58
CA LEU A 163 -4.98 -5.41 15.23
C LEU A 163 -5.81 -4.16 14.94
N LEU A 164 -6.64 -3.73 15.90
CA LEU A 164 -7.40 -2.48 15.79
C LEU A 164 -6.47 -1.27 15.65
N ALA A 165 -5.41 -1.19 16.46
CA ALA A 165 -4.43 -0.11 16.35
C ALA A 165 -3.74 -0.08 14.98
N VAL A 166 -3.42 -1.24 14.40
CA VAL A 166 -2.88 -1.37 13.04
C VAL A 166 -3.88 -0.88 12.01
N VAL A 167 -5.15 -1.30 12.11
CA VAL A 167 -6.23 -0.86 11.19
C VAL A 167 -6.42 0.65 11.25
N LEU A 168 -6.46 1.23 12.45
CA LEU A 168 -6.61 2.67 12.65
C LEU A 168 -5.38 3.44 12.16
N GLY A 169 -4.18 2.96 12.47
CA GLY A 169 -2.92 3.57 12.02
C GLY A 169 -2.79 3.54 10.51
N MET A 170 -3.06 2.39 9.88
CA MET A 170 -3.12 2.27 8.43
C MET A 170 -4.22 3.15 7.86
N GLY A 171 -5.42 3.23 8.43
CA GLY A 171 -6.48 4.12 7.95
C GLY A 171 -6.11 5.61 8.01
N LEU A 172 -5.42 6.05 9.07
CA LEU A 172 -4.94 7.42 9.21
C LEU A 172 -3.84 7.74 8.20
N LEU A 173 -2.84 6.87 8.06
CA LEU A 173 -1.83 6.95 6.99
C LEU A 173 -2.49 6.89 5.61
N GLY A 174 -3.54 6.07 5.50
CA GLY A 174 -4.58 6.01 4.49
C GLY A 174 -4.96 7.37 3.95
N PHE A 175 -5.54 8.14 4.85
CA PHE A 175 -6.00 9.50 4.63
C PHE A 175 -4.86 10.45 4.26
N VAL A 176 -3.74 10.39 4.98
CA VAL A 176 -2.56 11.24 4.74
C VAL A 176 -2.01 11.04 3.33
N TYR A 177 -1.74 9.80 2.92
CA TYR A 177 -1.21 9.51 1.59
C TYR A 177 -2.23 9.92 0.52
N GLY A 178 -3.52 9.66 0.77
CA GLY A 178 -4.58 10.10 -0.13
C GLY A 178 -4.62 11.62 -0.31
N TYR A 179 -4.42 12.39 0.77
CA TYR A 179 -4.31 13.84 0.72
C TYR A 179 -3.07 14.28 -0.07
N VAL A 180 -1.90 13.70 0.20
CA VAL A 180 -0.65 13.96 -0.56
C VAL A 180 -0.84 13.65 -2.04
N CYS A 181 -1.52 12.55 -2.38
CA CYS A 181 -1.84 12.17 -3.74
C CYS A 181 -2.73 13.21 -4.45
N ASN A 182 -3.74 13.74 -3.76
CA ASN A 182 -4.61 14.79 -4.33
C ASN A 182 -3.84 16.09 -4.60
N GLN A 183 -2.91 16.46 -3.72
CA GLN A 183 -2.18 17.73 -3.83
C GLN A 183 -1.00 17.66 -4.81
N TYR A 184 -0.25 16.56 -4.80
CA TYR A 184 1.05 16.46 -5.47
C TYR A 184 1.15 15.29 -6.46
N GLY A 185 0.11 14.46 -6.55
CA GLY A 185 0.03 13.31 -7.45
C GLY A 185 0.55 12.01 -6.84
N LEU A 186 0.35 10.92 -7.58
CA LEU A 186 0.62 9.56 -7.13
C LEU A 186 2.09 9.33 -6.73
N GLY A 187 3.04 9.88 -7.50
CA GLY A 187 4.47 9.74 -7.19
C GLY A 187 4.87 10.34 -5.84
N ALA A 188 4.24 11.46 -5.45
CA ALA A 188 4.44 12.05 -4.12
C ALA A 188 3.85 11.18 -3.01
N SER A 189 2.69 10.55 -3.26
CA SER A 189 2.07 9.60 -2.34
C SER A 189 2.96 8.39 -2.08
N ILE A 190 3.52 7.81 -3.16
CA ILE A 190 4.49 6.69 -3.09
C ILE A 190 5.71 7.09 -2.27
N ALA A 191 6.28 8.28 -2.52
CA ALA A 191 7.44 8.75 -1.78
C ALA A 191 7.14 9.03 -0.30
N CYS A 192 5.93 9.53 0.01
CA CYS A 192 5.47 9.72 1.37
C CYS A 192 5.36 8.39 2.11
N HIS A 193 4.67 7.41 1.50
CA HIS A 193 4.53 6.07 2.06
C HIS A 193 5.89 5.38 2.22
N ALA A 194 6.75 5.41 1.19
CA ALA A 194 8.10 4.87 1.26
C ALA A 194 8.92 5.49 2.41
N MET A 195 8.86 6.82 2.59
CA MET A 195 9.56 7.48 3.69
C MET A 195 9.00 7.07 5.06
N VAL A 196 7.67 6.95 5.19
CA VAL A 196 7.05 6.45 6.43
C VAL A 196 7.52 5.02 6.73
N ASN A 197 7.55 4.13 5.72
CA ASN A 197 8.05 2.77 5.90
C ASN A 197 9.54 2.76 6.26
N LEU A 198 10.34 3.63 5.64
CA LEU A 198 11.75 3.77 5.96
C LEU A 198 11.94 4.13 7.44
N VAL A 199 11.26 5.18 7.89
CA VAL A 199 11.45 5.74 9.24
C VAL A 199 10.81 4.88 10.33
N LEU A 200 9.60 4.36 10.10
CA LEU A 200 8.87 3.61 11.12
C LEU A 200 9.20 2.12 11.17
N LEU A 201 9.61 1.51 10.05
CA LEU A 201 9.73 0.06 9.96
C LEU A 201 11.15 -0.40 9.62
N PHE A 202 11.90 0.35 8.80
CA PHE A 202 13.26 -0.05 8.42
C PHE A 202 14.36 0.50 9.34
N LEU A 203 14.33 1.78 9.70
CA LEU A 203 15.37 2.42 10.52
C LEU A 203 15.48 1.85 11.94
N PRO A 204 14.38 1.55 12.69
CA PRO A 204 14.49 1.04 14.05
C PRO A 204 15.40 -0.19 14.21
N PRO A 205 15.24 -1.29 13.44
CA PRO A 205 16.12 -2.44 13.55
C PRO A 205 17.56 -2.16 13.09
N VAL A 206 17.77 -1.25 12.12
CA VAL A 206 19.11 -0.86 11.67
C VAL A 206 19.85 -0.11 12.77
N LEU A 207 19.20 0.89 13.38
CA LEU A 207 19.78 1.67 14.45
C LEU A 207 20.10 0.79 15.68
N GLU A 208 19.26 -0.20 15.99
CA GLU A 208 19.50 -1.09 17.13
C GLU A 208 20.75 -1.96 16.93
N ARG A 209 20.95 -2.50 15.72
CA ARG A 209 22.19 -3.23 15.40
C ARG A 209 23.42 -2.33 15.41
N LEU A 210 23.30 -1.09 14.94
CA LEU A 210 24.41 -0.13 14.99
C LEU A 210 24.82 0.16 16.44
N VAL A 211 23.86 0.39 17.33
CA VAL A 211 24.13 0.61 18.76
C VAL A 211 24.78 -0.63 19.38
N GLN A 212 24.26 -1.83 19.12
CA GLN A 212 24.85 -3.07 19.62
C GLN A 212 26.27 -3.29 19.11
N GLY A 213 26.56 -2.97 17.85
CA GLY A 213 27.89 -3.09 17.27
C GLY A 213 28.91 -2.14 17.91
N LEU A 214 28.49 -0.93 18.30
CA LEU A 214 29.35 0.03 18.99
C LEU A 214 29.67 -0.42 20.41
N THR A 215 28.70 -0.99 21.14
CA THR A 215 28.90 -1.47 22.52
C THR A 215 29.77 -2.71 22.67
N VAL A 216 30.12 -3.39 21.57
CA VAL A 216 30.98 -4.60 21.58
C VAL A 216 32.46 -4.24 21.33
N ILE A 217 32.75 -3.01 20.91
CA ILE A 217 34.10 -2.53 20.58
C ILE A 217 34.77 -1.84 21.78
N ASP A 218 33.98 -1.48 22.80
CA ASP A 218 34.45 -0.94 24.10
C ASP A 218 34.59 -2.07 25.15
#